data_AF-A0A932Y6C6-F1
#
_entry.id   AF-A0A932Y6C6-F1
#
_cell.length_a   1.000
_cell.length_b   1.000
_cell.length_c   1.000
_cell.angle_alpha   90.00
_cell.angle_beta   90.00
_cell.angle_gamma   90.00
#
_symmetry.space_group_name_H-M   'P 1'
#
loop_
_entity.id
_entity.type
_entity.pdbx_description
1 polymer ?
#
loop_
_entity_poly.entity_id
_entity_poly.type
_entity_poly.pdbx_seq_one_letter_code
_entity_poly.pdbx_strand_id
1 'polypeptide(L)'
;MLIADIAKDYDLVDPSLVFSAHGSLPQTYRSTLDLNFLARLKSDARIVYAQPDGTVKAAAIIRNDPLFTMDELQDTRQWYLPKIKIPQAWEFGQGSSGTTVAVVDTGIHASHVELNDGRIVEGYDTIANQTIRADSNSDDNGHGTAVAGIIGAISDNSKGIAGINKNVRIMPLKALAADGTGEISAVAAAIVWAADHGANIINLSLGGPGFGADQTLNSAITYAFNKGILIVSAAGNDLANQGQNLDTSPVYPVCSDNGANMVLGVAATDSMDTKASFSNFGINCIDISAPGKKILTTAYLPSDPSDNILIYGSGTSLATPIVSGVAALIKSNHPQYTNVDLRNILLSTADNIDNLNQTNCLNSSCNGFLGKGRINAFRATTPQPISEGSLIREQATGKIYLVTAGVKRLVSSFVFSQRGYNSASVINELNSQLSAIPTGDPLPPLEGTLIKAQSDPTVYIIHQGLKRALTFLVFTSRKYSFANVVSLPDAEAALFKLGDWYWPPDGTMVLITGNPTVYVMHRDVRRPVTYFVFTQRKLSFAKVVKVTGDEFSHIPSAGDSYWLAPVDGTLVKSSSDSTVYVIENETKRALSYAAFIARGYKFSNIKVLPQAEMDVIAPGTPIL
;
A
#
# COMPACT_ATOMS: atom_id res chain seq x y z
N MET A 1 -34.76 -37.29 -2.32
CA MET A 1 -35.02 -37.03 -0.90
C MET A 1 -34.15 -35.83 -0.53
N LEU A 2 -34.72 -34.72 -0.10
CA LEU A 2 -33.94 -33.49 0.10
C LEU A 2 -33.12 -33.61 1.38
N ILE A 3 -31.85 -33.21 1.31
CA ILE A 3 -30.92 -33.20 2.44
C ILE A 3 -31.36 -32.30 3.59
N ALA A 4 -32.27 -31.36 3.31
CA ALA A 4 -32.98 -30.60 4.34
C ALA A 4 -33.68 -31.49 5.38
N ASP A 5 -34.18 -32.67 4.98
CA ASP A 5 -34.86 -33.60 5.88
C ASP A 5 -33.87 -34.32 6.81
N ILE A 6 -32.73 -34.76 6.28
CA ILE A 6 -31.65 -35.40 7.07
C ILE A 6 -30.98 -34.38 7.99
N ALA A 7 -30.72 -33.16 7.49
CA ALA A 7 -30.10 -32.09 8.28
C ALA A 7 -30.96 -31.70 9.50
N LYS A 8 -32.29 -31.72 9.34
CA LYS A 8 -33.25 -31.45 10.41
C LYS A 8 -33.35 -32.59 11.42
N ASP A 9 -33.29 -33.84 10.97
CA ASP A 9 -33.34 -35.02 11.85
C ASP A 9 -32.10 -35.16 12.77
N TYR A 10 -30.96 -34.60 12.35
CA TYR A 10 -29.68 -34.69 13.06
C TYR A 10 -29.17 -33.35 13.61
N ASP A 11 -29.97 -32.29 13.50
CA ASP A 11 -29.61 -30.93 13.95
C ASP A 11 -28.24 -30.47 13.42
N LEU A 12 -27.98 -30.75 12.14
CA LEU A 12 -26.70 -30.49 11.50
C LEU A 12 -26.46 -28.97 11.44
N VAL A 13 -25.40 -28.49 12.08
CA VAL A 13 -24.99 -27.09 12.00
C VAL A 13 -24.37 -26.86 10.61
N ASP A 14 -25.09 -26.11 9.78
CA ASP A 14 -24.67 -25.55 8.48
C ASP A 14 -23.96 -26.53 7.52
N PRO A 15 -24.70 -27.51 6.95
CA PRO A 15 -24.13 -28.48 6.02
C PRO A 15 -23.75 -27.82 4.69
N SER A 16 -22.44 -27.77 4.42
CA SER A 16 -21.91 -27.27 3.15
C SER A 16 -21.71 -28.40 2.15
N LEU A 17 -22.17 -28.21 0.92
CA LEU A 17 -21.94 -29.16 -0.18
C LEU A 17 -20.45 -29.15 -0.53
N VAL A 18 -19.78 -30.30 -0.42
CA VAL A 18 -18.36 -30.44 -0.78
C VAL A 18 -18.21 -30.62 -2.29
N PHE A 19 -19.09 -31.42 -2.90
CA PHE A 19 -19.21 -31.53 -4.35
C PHE A 19 -20.58 -32.12 -4.76
N SER A 20 -21.10 -31.64 -5.90
CA SER A 20 -22.29 -32.20 -6.54
C SER A 20 -21.93 -33.46 -7.33
N ALA A 21 -22.92 -34.35 -7.53
CA ALA A 21 -22.71 -35.61 -8.23
C ALA A 21 -22.22 -35.38 -9.67
N HIS A 22 -21.00 -35.84 -9.96
CA HIS A 22 -20.50 -36.07 -11.31
C HIS A 22 -20.19 -37.57 -11.45
N GLY A 23 -20.88 -38.25 -12.36
CA GLY A 23 -20.75 -39.71 -12.55
C GLY A 23 -21.44 -40.53 -11.46
N SER A 24 -20.82 -41.63 -11.03
CA SER A 24 -21.34 -42.58 -10.03
C SER A 24 -21.08 -42.18 -8.57
N LEU A 25 -20.58 -40.97 -8.31
CA LEU A 25 -20.27 -40.52 -6.96
C LEU A 25 -21.51 -39.95 -6.24
N PRO A 26 -21.74 -40.33 -4.97
CA PRO A 26 -22.81 -39.74 -4.18
C PRO A 26 -22.50 -38.28 -3.84
N GLN A 27 -23.55 -37.47 -3.66
CA GLN A 27 -23.39 -36.11 -3.17
C GLN A 27 -22.79 -36.14 -1.75
N THR A 28 -21.76 -35.33 -1.51
CA THR A 28 -21.01 -35.34 -0.26
C THR A 28 -21.07 -33.97 0.43
N TYR A 29 -21.28 -33.99 1.75
CA TYR A 29 -21.55 -32.82 2.57
C TYR A 29 -20.64 -32.80 3.79
N ARG A 30 -20.35 -31.59 4.28
CA ARG A 30 -19.54 -31.34 5.48
C ARG A 30 -20.37 -30.57 6.50
N SER A 31 -20.36 -31.01 7.76
CA SER A 31 -21.02 -30.35 8.89
C SER A 31 -20.22 -30.56 10.18
N THR A 32 -20.46 -29.73 11.19
CA THR A 32 -19.79 -29.79 12.49
C THR A 32 -20.67 -30.51 13.49
N LEU A 33 -20.18 -31.63 14.05
CA LEU A 33 -20.94 -32.49 14.97
C LEU A 33 -20.04 -33.04 16.08
N ASP A 34 -20.66 -33.42 17.19
CA ASP A 34 -20.02 -34.26 18.22
C ASP A 34 -19.81 -35.69 17.70
N LEU A 35 -18.68 -36.31 18.07
CA LEU A 35 -18.29 -37.67 17.66
C LEU A 35 -19.34 -38.73 18.05
N ASN A 36 -20.13 -38.47 19.10
CA ASN A 36 -21.21 -39.33 19.56
C ASN A 36 -22.35 -39.50 18.53
N PHE A 37 -22.47 -38.61 17.55
CA PHE A 37 -23.49 -38.69 16.49
C PHE A 37 -23.05 -39.57 15.30
N LEU A 38 -21.76 -39.86 15.16
CA LEU A 38 -21.22 -40.61 14.02
C LEU A 38 -21.83 -42.02 13.90
N ALA A 39 -22.04 -42.70 15.02
CA ALA A 39 -22.65 -44.04 15.04
C ALA A 39 -24.10 -44.02 14.54
N ARG A 40 -24.86 -42.97 14.89
CA ARG A 40 -26.25 -42.80 14.45
C ARG A 40 -26.32 -42.52 12.95
N LEU A 41 -25.44 -41.65 12.44
CA LEU A 41 -25.35 -41.37 11.00
C LEU A 41 -24.99 -42.63 10.19
N LYS A 42 -24.08 -43.46 10.69
CA LYS A 42 -23.73 -44.75 10.04
C LYS A 42 -24.87 -45.78 10.06
N SER A 43 -25.80 -45.67 10.99
CA SER A 43 -26.95 -46.58 11.11
C SER A 43 -28.17 -46.15 10.31
N ASP A 44 -28.18 -44.92 9.77
CA ASP A 44 -29.28 -44.40 8.96
C ASP A 44 -29.19 -44.94 7.53
N ALA A 45 -30.22 -45.69 7.10
CA ALA A 45 -30.27 -46.29 5.77
C ALA A 45 -30.24 -45.27 4.61
N ARG A 46 -30.44 -43.97 4.90
CA ARG A 46 -30.34 -42.87 3.92
C ARG A 46 -28.89 -42.41 3.68
N ILE A 47 -27.95 -42.78 4.54
CA ILE A 47 -26.56 -42.33 4.51
C ILE A 47 -25.65 -43.47 4.02
N VAL A 48 -24.97 -43.25 2.90
CA VAL A 48 -24.08 -44.28 2.31
C VAL A 48 -22.84 -44.52 3.18
N TYR A 49 -22.27 -43.43 3.72
CA TYR A 49 -21.18 -43.48 4.68
C TYR A 49 -21.14 -42.17 5.48
N ALA A 50 -20.59 -42.24 6.70
CA ALA A 50 -20.25 -41.08 7.51
C ALA A 50 -18.90 -41.35 8.19
N GLN A 51 -18.01 -40.36 8.19
CA GLN A 51 -16.68 -40.48 8.78
C GLN A 51 -16.20 -39.12 9.30
N PRO A 52 -15.28 -39.09 10.28
CA PRO A 52 -14.60 -37.86 10.65
C PRO A 52 -13.85 -37.26 9.46
N ASP A 53 -13.87 -35.94 9.34
CA ASP A 53 -13.09 -35.20 8.35
C ASP A 53 -11.61 -35.23 8.76
N GLY A 54 -10.78 -35.92 7.97
CA GLY A 54 -9.38 -36.13 8.28
C GLY A 54 -8.55 -34.88 8.01
N THR A 55 -7.68 -34.49 8.94
CA THR A 55 -6.72 -33.41 8.70
C THR A 55 -5.53 -33.94 7.91
N VAL A 56 -5.32 -33.43 6.70
CA VAL A 56 -4.06 -33.64 5.97
C VAL A 56 -3.08 -32.53 6.35
N LYS A 57 -1.82 -32.90 6.57
CA LYS A 57 -0.71 -31.95 6.72
C LYS A 57 0.13 -32.02 5.45
N ALA A 58 0.67 -30.90 5.01
CA ALA A 58 1.71 -30.90 3.97
C ALA A 58 2.85 -31.84 4.40
N ALA A 59 3.43 -32.57 3.46
CA ALA A 59 4.65 -33.34 3.72
C ALA A 59 5.71 -32.34 4.22
N ALA A 60 6.20 -32.52 5.45
CA ALA A 60 7.21 -31.63 6.00
C ALA A 60 8.43 -31.63 5.07
N ILE A 61 8.95 -30.45 4.73
CA ILE A 61 10.32 -30.32 4.21
C ILE A 61 11.24 -30.75 5.36
N ILE A 62 11.55 -32.04 5.43
CA ILE A 62 12.51 -32.56 6.41
C ILE A 62 13.89 -32.17 5.89
N ARG A 63 14.46 -31.11 6.45
CA ARG A 63 15.87 -30.78 6.29
C ARG A 63 16.69 -31.89 6.94
N ASN A 64 17.65 -32.45 6.21
CA ASN A 64 18.50 -33.54 6.69
C ASN A 64 19.79 -33.06 7.39
N ASP A 65 19.97 -31.74 7.49
CA ASP A 65 21.13 -31.09 8.11
C ASP A 65 21.12 -31.33 9.65
N PRO A 66 22.15 -31.95 10.27
CA PRO A 66 22.08 -32.44 11.66
C PRO A 66 21.90 -31.36 12.75
N LEU A 67 22.37 -30.13 12.50
CA LEU A 67 22.31 -29.01 13.45
C LEU A 67 21.18 -28.02 13.13
N PHE A 68 20.39 -28.28 12.09
CA PHE A 68 19.12 -27.62 11.88
C PHE A 68 18.10 -28.05 12.95
N THR A 69 17.17 -27.16 13.28
CA THR A 69 16.05 -27.45 14.18
C THR A 69 14.80 -26.68 13.79
N MET A 70 13.64 -27.26 14.06
CA MET A 70 12.34 -26.59 13.99
C MET A 70 11.94 -25.95 15.32
N ASP A 71 12.70 -26.20 16.39
CA ASP A 71 12.43 -25.72 17.75
C ASP A 71 13.29 -24.50 18.07
N GLU A 72 12.65 -23.34 18.23
CA GLU A 72 13.32 -22.09 18.58
C GLU A 72 13.90 -22.06 20.00
N LEU A 73 13.59 -23.07 20.84
CA LEU A 73 14.15 -23.22 22.19
C LEU A 73 15.46 -24.04 22.21
N GLN A 74 15.82 -24.71 21.11
CA GLN A 74 17.06 -25.49 21.02
C GLN A 74 18.26 -24.61 20.68
N ASP A 75 18.75 -23.87 21.66
CA ASP A 75 19.86 -22.92 21.51
C ASP A 75 21.24 -23.55 21.22
N THR A 76 21.34 -24.88 21.28
CA THR A 76 22.48 -25.72 20.85
C THR A 76 22.38 -26.15 19.38
N ARG A 77 21.43 -25.58 18.65
CA ARG A 77 21.20 -25.76 17.21
C ARG A 77 20.88 -24.40 16.59
N GLN A 78 20.53 -24.37 15.30
CA GLN A 78 20.15 -23.14 14.60
C GLN A 78 18.76 -22.60 14.99
N TRP A 79 18.59 -22.29 16.28
CA TRP A 79 17.35 -21.77 16.88
C TRP A 79 16.81 -20.51 16.17
N TYR A 80 17.69 -19.70 15.59
CA TYR A 80 17.34 -18.43 14.95
C TYR A 80 16.49 -18.63 13.69
N LEU A 81 16.64 -19.76 12.98
CA LEU A 81 15.88 -20.06 11.76
C LEU A 81 14.37 -20.21 12.04
N PRO A 82 13.92 -21.08 12.96
CA PRO A 82 12.51 -21.13 13.33
C PRO A 82 12.02 -19.89 14.08
N LYS A 83 12.90 -19.16 14.79
CA LYS A 83 12.53 -17.91 15.47
C LYS A 83 12.04 -16.85 14.48
N ILE A 84 12.78 -16.64 13.40
CA ILE A 84 12.43 -15.67 12.35
C ILE A 84 11.52 -16.29 11.27
N LYS A 85 11.01 -17.51 11.48
CA LYS A 85 10.06 -18.20 10.60
C LYS A 85 10.62 -18.53 9.21
N ILE A 86 11.90 -18.87 9.10
CA ILE A 86 12.52 -19.37 7.86
C ILE A 86 11.86 -20.64 7.33
N PRO A 87 11.58 -21.68 8.15
CA PRO A 87 10.99 -22.91 7.62
C PRO A 87 9.67 -22.67 6.88
N GLN A 88 8.83 -21.78 7.41
CA GLN A 88 7.59 -21.39 6.75
C GLN A 88 7.82 -20.51 5.51
N ALA A 89 8.86 -19.67 5.50
CA ALA A 89 9.23 -18.86 4.33
C ALA A 89 9.70 -19.72 3.15
N TRP A 90 10.38 -20.84 3.42
CA TRP A 90 10.85 -21.77 2.38
C TRP A 90 9.73 -22.45 1.58
N GLU A 91 8.49 -22.43 2.08
CA GLU A 91 7.31 -22.87 1.33
C GLU A 91 6.97 -21.91 0.17
N PHE A 92 7.44 -20.65 0.22
CA PHE A 92 7.21 -19.62 -0.80
C PHE A 92 8.40 -19.44 -1.73
N GLY A 93 9.60 -19.82 -1.28
CA GLY A 93 10.80 -19.83 -2.11
C GLY A 93 12.06 -20.08 -1.29
N GLN A 94 13.07 -20.67 -1.94
CA GLN A 94 14.31 -21.11 -1.29
C GLN A 94 15.54 -20.36 -1.83
N GLY A 95 15.33 -19.19 -2.41
CA GLY A 95 16.37 -18.40 -3.08
C GLY A 95 16.57 -18.83 -4.54
N SER A 96 17.30 -17.99 -5.29
CA SER A 96 17.55 -18.15 -6.72
C SER A 96 18.98 -17.76 -7.07
N SER A 97 19.56 -18.43 -8.06
CA SER A 97 20.86 -18.06 -8.63
C SER A 97 20.81 -16.73 -9.39
N GLY A 98 19.61 -16.22 -9.68
CA GLY A 98 19.41 -14.87 -10.20
C GLY A 98 19.65 -13.75 -9.17
N THR A 99 19.75 -14.08 -7.88
CA THR A 99 19.98 -13.13 -6.79
C THR A 99 21.41 -13.27 -6.25
N THR A 100 22.12 -12.16 -6.13
CA THR A 100 23.49 -12.10 -5.58
C THR A 100 23.54 -11.26 -4.31
N VAL A 101 24.14 -11.81 -3.25
CA VAL A 101 24.48 -11.07 -2.03
C VAL A 101 25.99 -10.86 -1.99
N ALA A 102 26.42 -9.59 -2.02
CA ALA A 102 27.81 -9.23 -1.82
C ALA A 102 28.12 -9.13 -0.32
N VAL A 103 29.18 -9.82 0.10
CA VAL A 103 29.66 -9.84 1.49
C VAL A 103 30.94 -9.03 1.55
N VAL A 104 30.85 -7.78 2.03
CA VAL A 104 32.00 -6.91 2.23
C VAL A 104 32.56 -7.17 3.63
N ASP A 105 33.66 -7.91 3.70
CA ASP A 105 34.16 -8.49 4.96
C ASP A 105 35.65 -8.91 4.84
N THR A 106 36.10 -9.92 5.59
CA THR A 106 37.48 -10.44 5.59
C THR A 106 37.83 -11.39 4.45
N GLY A 107 36.86 -11.72 3.60
CA GLY A 107 36.96 -12.76 2.57
C GLY A 107 36.03 -13.95 2.88
N ILE A 108 36.06 -14.98 2.04
CA ILE A 108 35.28 -16.21 2.25
C ILE A 108 36.16 -17.44 1.97
N HIS A 109 36.09 -18.44 2.86
CA HIS A 109 36.64 -19.77 2.63
C HIS A 109 35.70 -20.59 1.71
N ALA A 110 35.79 -20.36 0.40
CA ALA A 110 34.87 -20.94 -0.58
C ALA A 110 34.91 -22.48 -0.65
N SER A 111 36.03 -23.09 -0.25
CA SER A 111 36.19 -24.55 -0.18
C SER A 111 35.53 -25.20 1.04
N HIS A 112 34.97 -24.43 1.97
CA HIS A 112 34.24 -24.97 3.13
C HIS A 112 33.12 -25.92 2.68
N VAL A 113 32.93 -27.03 3.37
CA VAL A 113 31.96 -28.10 3.05
C VAL A 113 30.49 -27.64 3.01
N GLU A 114 30.23 -26.45 3.53
CA GLU A 114 28.92 -25.81 3.61
C GLU A 114 28.80 -24.65 2.61
N LEU A 115 29.80 -24.39 1.77
CA LEU A 115 29.83 -23.28 0.80
C LEU A 115 30.37 -23.69 -0.58
N ASN A 116 30.93 -24.89 -0.72
CA ASN A 116 31.66 -25.35 -1.90
C ASN A 116 30.81 -25.94 -3.04
N ASP A 117 29.55 -25.51 -3.19
CA ASP A 117 28.62 -26.00 -4.23
C ASP A 117 28.56 -25.11 -5.50
N GLY A 118 29.50 -24.17 -5.63
CA GLY A 118 29.60 -23.27 -6.78
C GLY A 118 28.70 -22.03 -6.71
N ARG A 119 28.05 -21.77 -5.57
CA ARG A 119 27.28 -20.54 -5.35
C ARG A 119 28.13 -19.35 -4.91
N ILE A 120 29.34 -19.59 -4.40
CA ILE A 120 30.34 -18.53 -4.28
C ILE A 120 30.76 -18.14 -5.69
N VAL A 121 30.60 -16.86 -6.03
CA VAL A 121 30.99 -16.33 -7.35
C VAL A 121 32.34 -15.62 -7.26
N GLU A 122 32.85 -15.19 -8.42
CA GLU A 122 34.00 -14.31 -8.48
C GLU A 122 33.77 -13.04 -7.65
N GLY A 123 34.80 -12.65 -6.91
CA GLY A 123 34.78 -11.50 -6.03
C GLY A 123 36.02 -10.65 -6.18
N TYR A 124 36.29 -9.80 -5.19
CA TYR A 124 37.38 -8.84 -5.27
C TYR A 124 38.03 -8.57 -3.91
N ASP A 125 39.36 -8.54 -3.89
CA ASP A 125 40.15 -8.09 -2.76
C ASP A 125 40.54 -6.64 -3.02
N THR A 126 39.91 -5.72 -2.29
CA THR A 126 40.14 -4.28 -2.41
C THR A 126 41.42 -3.82 -1.71
N ILE A 127 41.99 -4.64 -0.83
CA ILE A 127 43.24 -4.35 -0.12
C ILE A 127 44.42 -4.68 -1.04
N ALA A 128 44.38 -5.87 -1.67
CA ALA A 128 45.41 -6.33 -2.60
C ALA A 128 45.16 -5.92 -4.06
N ASN A 129 43.99 -5.32 -4.35
CA ASN A 129 43.57 -4.88 -5.68
C ASN A 129 43.61 -6.01 -6.72
N GLN A 130 42.99 -7.15 -6.40
CA GLN A 130 42.98 -8.35 -7.23
C GLN A 130 41.66 -9.09 -7.19
N THR A 131 41.36 -9.84 -8.25
CA THR A 131 40.17 -10.69 -8.33
C THR A 131 40.29 -11.90 -7.40
N ILE A 132 39.22 -12.20 -6.67
CA ILE A 132 39.07 -13.43 -5.88
C ILE A 132 38.37 -14.47 -6.75
N ARG A 133 39.01 -15.63 -6.96
CA ARG A 133 38.38 -16.73 -7.71
C ARG A 133 37.26 -17.36 -6.89
N ALA A 134 36.20 -17.79 -7.58
CA ALA A 134 35.02 -18.42 -6.99
C ALA A 134 35.30 -19.66 -6.12
N ASP A 135 36.40 -20.37 -6.41
CA ASP A 135 36.82 -21.61 -5.72
C ASP A 135 37.94 -21.37 -4.69
N SER A 136 38.40 -20.13 -4.52
CA SER A 136 39.55 -19.82 -3.69
C SER A 136 39.18 -19.48 -2.25
N ASN A 137 40.06 -19.86 -1.31
CA ASN A 137 40.02 -19.30 0.02
C ASN A 137 40.62 -17.89 0.00
N SER A 138 39.80 -16.90 0.30
CA SER A 138 40.21 -15.49 0.44
C SER A 138 40.12 -14.99 1.88
N ASP A 139 39.61 -15.81 2.79
CA ASP A 139 39.46 -15.43 4.19
C ASP A 139 40.72 -15.79 4.98
N ASP A 140 41.29 -14.80 5.66
CA ASP A 140 42.46 -14.93 6.53
C ASP A 140 42.13 -14.59 8.00
N ASN A 141 40.84 -14.42 8.31
CA ASN A 141 40.34 -14.10 9.64
C ASN A 141 39.26 -15.10 10.11
N GLY A 142 38.29 -15.41 9.25
CA GLY A 142 37.16 -16.30 9.51
C GLY A 142 35.80 -15.62 9.64
N HIS A 143 35.76 -14.31 9.85
CA HIS A 143 34.52 -13.56 10.05
C HIS A 143 33.63 -13.56 8.81
N GLY A 144 34.18 -13.26 7.63
CA GLY A 144 33.41 -13.27 6.38
C GLY A 144 32.88 -14.66 6.01
N THR A 145 33.63 -15.72 6.32
CA THR A 145 33.13 -17.10 6.21
C THR A 145 31.92 -17.35 7.11
N ALA A 146 31.92 -16.84 8.35
CA ALA A 146 30.78 -16.97 9.27
C ALA A 146 29.53 -16.21 8.77
N VAL A 147 29.72 -15.03 8.20
CA VAL A 147 28.66 -14.22 7.58
C VAL A 147 28.05 -14.95 6.37
N ALA A 148 28.89 -15.54 5.50
CA ALA A 148 28.44 -16.26 4.32
C ALA A 148 27.59 -17.50 4.66
N GLY A 149 27.95 -18.25 5.71
CA GLY A 149 27.19 -19.42 6.15
C GLY A 149 25.75 -19.11 6.55
N ILE A 150 25.52 -17.97 7.20
CA ILE A 150 24.17 -17.52 7.57
C ILE A 150 23.33 -17.25 6.31
N ILE A 151 23.91 -16.56 5.32
CA ILE A 151 23.23 -16.17 4.08
C ILE A 151 22.85 -17.41 3.26
N GLY A 152 23.76 -18.37 3.14
CA GLY A 152 23.57 -19.49 2.22
C GLY A 152 24.53 -20.66 2.42
N ALA A 153 24.73 -21.14 3.64
CA ALA A 153 25.24 -22.49 3.84
C ALA A 153 24.40 -23.53 3.06
N ILE A 154 25.06 -24.53 2.50
CA ILE A 154 24.45 -25.57 1.68
C ILE A 154 23.36 -26.26 2.49
N SER A 155 22.19 -26.32 1.89
CA SER A 155 20.98 -26.83 2.51
C SER A 155 20.67 -28.22 1.98
N ASP A 156 20.30 -29.15 2.86
CA ASP A 156 19.95 -30.55 2.55
C ASP A 156 21.13 -31.43 2.10
N ASN A 157 22.35 -31.13 2.56
CA ASN A 157 23.56 -31.89 2.21
C ASN A 157 23.88 -33.02 3.20
N SER A 158 23.01 -33.26 4.20
CA SER A 158 23.20 -34.20 5.31
C SER A 158 24.42 -33.88 6.20
N LYS A 159 24.86 -32.62 6.21
CA LYS A 159 26.01 -32.12 6.98
C LYS A 159 25.61 -30.87 7.75
N GLY A 160 26.46 -30.51 8.71
CA GLY A 160 26.42 -29.28 9.50
C GLY A 160 25.05 -28.60 9.64
N ILE A 161 24.90 -27.49 8.90
CA ILE A 161 23.91 -26.44 9.12
C ILE A 161 23.17 -26.07 7.82
N ALA A 162 22.08 -25.31 7.96
CA ALA A 162 21.30 -24.73 6.88
C ALA A 162 21.54 -23.22 6.73
N GLY A 163 21.80 -22.76 5.51
CA GLY A 163 21.74 -21.33 5.18
C GLY A 163 20.32 -20.84 4.98
N ILE A 164 20.10 -19.52 5.06
CA ILE A 164 18.78 -18.92 4.79
C ILE A 164 18.33 -19.16 3.35
N ASN A 165 19.26 -19.14 2.39
CA ASN A 165 19.00 -19.38 0.98
C ASN A 165 19.69 -20.66 0.50
N LYS A 166 18.96 -21.48 -0.27
CA LYS A 166 19.50 -22.68 -0.90
C LYS A 166 20.23 -22.39 -2.21
N ASN A 167 19.77 -21.41 -3.00
CA ASN A 167 20.29 -21.18 -4.36
C ASN A 167 20.89 -19.78 -4.59
N VAL A 168 21.04 -18.94 -3.57
CA VAL A 168 21.58 -17.57 -3.73
C VAL A 168 23.06 -17.60 -4.13
N ARG A 169 23.49 -16.66 -4.98
CA ARG A 169 24.91 -16.42 -5.24
C ARG A 169 25.50 -15.52 -4.16
N ILE A 170 26.71 -15.83 -3.70
CA ILE A 170 27.42 -15.06 -2.68
C ILE A 170 28.72 -14.53 -3.30
N MET A 171 28.92 -13.22 -3.24
CA MET A 171 30.05 -12.53 -3.84
C MET A 171 31.01 -12.06 -2.74
N PRO A 172 32.23 -12.65 -2.63
CA PRO A 172 33.20 -12.27 -1.61
C PRO A 172 33.85 -10.94 -1.96
N LEU A 173 33.78 -9.95 -1.07
CA LEU A 173 34.49 -8.68 -1.20
C LEU A 173 35.36 -8.46 0.02
N LYS A 174 36.66 -8.72 -0.13
CA LYS A 174 37.62 -8.54 0.95
C LYS A 174 37.97 -7.06 1.07
N ALA A 175 37.54 -6.46 2.17
CA ALA A 175 37.82 -5.07 2.56
C ALA A 175 38.42 -4.97 3.98
N LEU A 176 38.47 -6.10 4.70
CA LEU A 176 39.08 -6.22 6.02
C LEU A 176 40.30 -7.17 5.97
N ALA A 177 41.37 -6.78 6.66
CA ALA A 177 42.61 -7.53 6.80
C ALA A 177 42.46 -8.70 7.81
N ALA A 178 43.53 -9.49 7.97
CA ALA A 178 43.54 -10.67 8.84
C ALA A 178 43.21 -10.38 10.32
N ASP A 179 43.44 -9.14 10.79
CA ASP A 179 43.08 -8.70 12.14
C ASP A 179 41.63 -8.18 12.26
N GLY A 180 40.87 -8.23 11.16
CA GLY A 180 39.49 -7.74 11.08
C GLY A 180 39.36 -6.23 10.91
N THR A 181 40.46 -5.49 10.75
CA THR A 181 40.45 -4.05 10.51
C THR A 181 40.46 -3.74 9.02
N GLY A 182 39.92 -2.59 8.62
CA GLY A 182 39.94 -2.16 7.23
C GLY A 182 39.81 -0.66 7.08
N GLU A 183 40.31 -0.16 5.95
CA GLU A 183 40.20 1.26 5.61
C GLU A 183 38.84 1.56 4.95
N ILE A 184 38.28 2.73 5.24
CA ILE A 184 37.01 3.16 4.64
C ILE A 184 37.10 3.28 3.11
N SER A 185 38.27 3.61 2.56
CA SER A 185 38.56 3.60 1.13
C SER A 185 38.32 2.21 0.51
N ALA A 186 38.79 1.15 1.17
CA ALA A 186 38.63 -0.24 0.74
C ALA A 186 37.15 -0.66 0.81
N VAL A 187 36.45 -0.32 1.91
CA VAL A 187 35.01 -0.58 2.05
C VAL A 187 34.20 0.15 0.97
N ALA A 188 34.49 1.42 0.72
CA ALA A 188 33.83 2.20 -0.32
C ALA A 188 34.07 1.62 -1.73
N ALA A 189 35.31 1.20 -2.03
CA ALA A 189 35.64 0.53 -3.27
C ALA A 189 34.89 -0.81 -3.42
N ALA A 190 34.75 -1.59 -2.34
CA ALA A 190 33.99 -2.83 -2.35
C ALA A 190 32.50 -2.60 -2.62
N ILE A 191 31.89 -1.56 -2.01
CA ILE A 191 30.50 -1.18 -2.27
C ILE A 191 30.28 -0.84 -3.75
N VAL A 192 31.18 -0.06 -4.35
CA VAL A 192 31.12 0.28 -5.77
C VAL A 192 31.31 -0.95 -6.64
N TRP A 193 32.28 -1.80 -6.32
CA TRP A 193 32.53 -3.04 -7.07
C TRP A 193 31.31 -3.96 -7.06
N ALA A 194 30.69 -4.17 -5.89
CA ALA A 194 29.44 -4.93 -5.77
C ALA A 194 28.37 -4.39 -6.72
N ALA A 195 28.24 -3.06 -6.78
CA ALA A 195 27.26 -2.39 -7.60
C ALA A 195 27.51 -2.45 -9.10
N ASP A 196 28.77 -2.61 -9.50
CA ASP A 196 29.16 -2.80 -10.90
C ASP A 196 29.07 -4.25 -11.35
N HIS A 197 29.13 -5.22 -10.43
CA HIS A 197 29.25 -6.65 -10.74
C HIS A 197 27.97 -7.45 -10.43
N GLY A 198 26.83 -6.76 -10.33
CA GLY A 198 25.51 -7.41 -10.30
C GLY A 198 25.09 -7.94 -8.93
N ALA A 199 25.58 -7.34 -7.84
CA ALA A 199 24.99 -7.54 -6.53
C ALA A 199 23.56 -6.98 -6.47
N ASN A 200 22.66 -7.67 -5.76
CA ASN A 200 21.33 -7.16 -5.45
C ASN A 200 21.23 -6.66 -4.01
N ILE A 201 22.00 -7.26 -3.12
CA ILE A 201 22.13 -6.90 -1.70
C ILE A 201 23.61 -6.79 -1.36
N ILE A 202 23.98 -5.77 -0.59
CA ILE A 202 25.32 -5.62 0.01
C ILE A 202 25.18 -5.77 1.51
N ASN A 203 25.90 -6.74 2.07
CA ASN A 203 25.99 -7.00 3.50
C ASN A 203 27.27 -6.36 4.06
N LEU A 204 27.11 -5.37 4.95
CA LEU A 204 28.17 -4.68 5.66
C LEU A 204 28.15 -5.11 7.14
N SER A 205 28.73 -6.27 7.43
CA SER A 205 28.87 -6.82 8.79
C SER A 205 30.02 -6.18 9.56
N LEU A 206 30.21 -4.87 9.38
CA LEU A 206 31.33 -4.08 9.87
C LEU A 206 30.85 -2.69 10.29
N GLY A 207 31.68 -1.96 11.03
CA GLY A 207 31.45 -0.56 11.31
C GLY A 207 32.48 0.02 12.27
N GLY A 208 32.57 1.35 12.30
CA GLY A 208 33.42 2.07 13.25
C GLY A 208 33.01 3.54 13.43
N PRO A 209 33.51 4.19 14.49
CA PRO A 209 33.25 5.61 14.76
C PRO A 209 34.10 6.54 13.87
N GLY A 210 33.73 7.82 13.82
CA GLY A 210 34.61 8.88 13.28
C GLY A 210 34.49 9.15 11.77
N PHE A 211 33.58 8.49 11.06
CA PHE A 211 33.46 8.59 9.59
C PHE A 211 32.23 9.35 9.08
N GLY A 212 31.53 10.09 9.95
CA GLY A 212 30.25 10.74 9.59
C GLY A 212 30.33 11.82 8.52
N ALA A 213 31.51 12.38 8.30
CA ALA A 213 31.77 13.36 7.24
C ALA A 213 32.55 12.77 6.05
N ASP A 214 32.72 11.44 5.99
CA ASP A 214 33.47 10.81 4.91
C ASP A 214 32.66 10.83 3.60
N GLN A 215 33.06 11.71 2.69
CA GLN A 215 32.38 11.87 1.40
C GLN A 215 32.57 10.66 0.49
N THR A 216 33.65 9.90 0.64
CA THR A 216 33.95 8.71 -0.18
C THR A 216 32.96 7.61 0.13
N LEU A 217 32.78 7.30 1.41
CA LEU A 217 31.82 6.29 1.88
C LEU A 217 30.38 6.67 1.50
N ASN A 218 29.99 7.91 1.79
CA ASN A 218 28.66 8.41 1.45
C ASN A 218 28.38 8.34 -0.06
N SER A 219 29.36 8.70 -0.89
CA SER A 219 29.22 8.64 -2.37
C SER A 219 29.08 7.20 -2.86
N ALA A 220 29.82 6.26 -2.29
CA ALA A 220 29.71 4.83 -2.62
C ALA A 220 28.34 4.26 -2.24
N ILE A 221 27.82 4.60 -1.06
CA ILE A 221 26.49 4.21 -0.59
C ILE A 221 25.40 4.78 -1.50
N THR A 222 25.45 6.09 -1.77
CA THR A 222 24.50 6.73 -2.69
C THR A 222 24.56 6.11 -4.09
N TYR A 223 25.75 5.78 -4.58
CA TYR A 223 25.93 5.14 -5.88
C TYR A 223 25.25 3.76 -5.93
N ALA A 224 25.55 2.88 -4.97
CA ALA A 224 24.94 1.55 -4.90
C ALA A 224 23.42 1.62 -4.68
N PHE A 225 22.95 2.54 -3.84
CA PHE A 225 21.52 2.76 -3.62
C PHE A 225 20.80 3.21 -4.90
N ASN A 226 21.38 4.16 -5.66
CA ASN A 226 20.80 4.62 -6.93
C ASN A 226 20.81 3.56 -8.03
N LYS A 227 21.68 2.55 -7.92
CA LYS A 227 21.65 1.34 -8.76
C LYS A 227 20.60 0.30 -8.34
N GLY A 228 19.79 0.60 -7.31
CA GLY A 228 18.71 -0.27 -6.86
C GLY A 228 19.16 -1.40 -5.94
N ILE A 229 20.34 -1.28 -5.33
CA ILE A 229 20.92 -2.30 -4.45
C ILE A 229 20.52 -2.01 -3.00
N LEU A 230 20.09 -3.04 -2.28
CA LEU A 230 19.79 -2.93 -0.86
C LEU A 230 21.09 -3.02 -0.06
N ILE A 231 21.37 -2.02 0.75
CA ILE A 231 22.56 -1.99 1.61
C ILE A 231 22.10 -2.31 3.04
N VAL A 232 22.69 -3.32 3.67
CA VAL A 232 22.33 -3.78 5.02
C VAL A 232 23.57 -3.69 5.90
N SER A 233 23.49 -3.00 7.03
CA SER A 233 24.65 -2.70 7.86
C SER A 233 24.44 -3.03 9.34
N ALA A 234 25.49 -3.54 9.99
CA ALA A 234 25.50 -3.85 11.41
C ALA A 234 25.46 -2.59 12.28
N ALA A 235 24.70 -2.62 13.39
CA ALA A 235 24.64 -1.52 14.35
C ALA A 235 25.97 -1.23 15.08
N GLY A 236 26.87 -2.21 15.17
CA GLY A 236 28.10 -2.12 15.98
C GLY A 236 27.96 -2.69 17.39
N ASN A 237 29.09 -2.99 18.03
CA ASN A 237 29.17 -3.71 19.31
C ASN A 237 30.28 -3.18 20.25
N ASP A 238 30.62 -1.89 20.16
CA ASP A 238 31.93 -1.29 20.49
C ASP A 238 32.41 -1.36 21.96
N LEU A 239 31.65 -2.00 22.86
CA LEU A 239 32.06 -2.24 24.25
C LEU A 239 31.82 -3.67 24.75
N ALA A 240 31.57 -4.66 23.86
CA ALA A 240 31.43 -6.13 24.07
C ALA A 240 30.46 -6.65 25.18
N ASN A 241 30.13 -5.84 26.19
CA ASN A 241 29.28 -6.15 27.33
C ASN A 241 28.05 -5.23 27.39
N GLN A 242 28.11 -4.03 26.80
CA GLN A 242 27.00 -3.08 26.76
C GLN A 242 27.06 -2.22 25.48
N GLY A 243 26.04 -2.30 24.63
CA GLY A 243 25.94 -1.49 23.42
C GLY A 243 25.58 -0.03 23.71
N GLN A 244 25.87 0.83 22.75
CA GLN A 244 25.73 2.29 22.84
C GLN A 244 24.52 2.81 22.06
N ASN A 245 24.11 4.04 22.39
CA ASN A 245 23.08 4.76 21.65
C ASN A 245 23.71 5.49 20.45
N LEU A 246 23.37 5.05 19.24
CA LEU A 246 23.85 5.63 17.99
C LEU A 246 23.36 7.06 17.74
N ASP A 247 22.27 7.47 18.41
CA ASP A 247 21.78 8.85 18.33
C ASP A 247 22.75 9.86 18.98
N THR A 248 23.62 9.39 19.88
CA THR A 248 24.67 10.22 20.51
C THR A 248 26.08 9.81 20.14
N SER A 249 26.29 8.55 19.75
CA SER A 249 27.59 7.97 19.37
C SER A 249 27.45 7.20 18.06
N PRO A 250 27.32 7.89 16.91
CA PRO A 250 27.04 7.25 15.64
C PRO A 250 28.22 6.40 15.14
N VAL A 251 27.88 5.29 14.50
CA VAL A 251 28.80 4.34 13.88
C VAL A 251 28.49 4.26 12.39
N TYR A 252 29.52 4.08 11.57
CA TYR A 252 29.42 4.08 10.11
C TYR A 252 29.96 2.76 9.56
N PRO A 253 29.34 2.18 8.50
CA PRO A 253 28.42 2.82 7.57
C PRO A 253 26.94 2.86 7.99
N VAL A 254 26.53 2.22 9.09
CA VAL A 254 25.10 2.11 9.47
C VAL A 254 24.38 3.47 9.59
N CYS A 255 25.05 4.52 10.07
CA CYS A 255 24.53 5.88 10.10
C CYS A 255 24.83 6.74 8.85
N SER A 256 25.36 6.15 7.76
CA SER A 256 25.76 6.85 6.53
C SER A 256 24.61 6.93 5.51
N ASP A 257 23.49 7.52 5.90
CA ASP A 257 22.35 7.67 4.98
C ASP A 257 21.83 9.11 4.86
N ASN A 258 22.34 10.05 5.68
CA ASN A 258 21.91 11.45 5.74
C ASN A 258 20.38 11.62 5.87
N GLY A 259 19.69 10.67 6.52
CA GLY A 259 18.22 10.63 6.64
C GLY A 259 17.49 10.22 5.36
N ALA A 260 18.20 9.84 4.31
CA ALA A 260 17.64 9.37 3.05
C ALA A 260 17.23 7.88 3.09
N ASN A 261 17.42 7.18 4.22
CA ASN A 261 17.03 5.77 4.40
C ASN A 261 17.69 4.83 3.38
N MET A 262 18.94 5.11 3.00
CA MET A 262 19.71 4.35 2.00
C MET A 262 20.33 3.07 2.57
N VAL A 263 20.62 3.06 3.87
CA VAL A 263 21.22 1.92 4.58
C VAL A 263 20.17 1.33 5.50
N LEU A 264 19.99 0.01 5.46
CA LEU A 264 19.13 -0.72 6.38
C LEU A 264 19.95 -1.17 7.59
N GLY A 265 19.80 -0.49 8.71
CA GLY A 265 20.55 -0.76 9.94
C GLY A 265 19.94 -1.87 10.78
N VAL A 266 20.80 -2.77 11.27
CA VAL A 266 20.39 -4.01 11.95
C VAL A 266 20.95 -4.10 13.37
N ALA A 267 20.05 -4.08 14.35
CA ALA A 267 20.35 -4.40 15.75
C ALA A 267 20.27 -5.91 16.03
N ALA A 268 20.96 -6.37 17.07
CA ALA A 268 21.00 -7.77 17.48
C ALA A 268 20.09 -8.05 18.69
N THR A 269 19.34 -9.15 18.60
CA THR A 269 18.56 -9.72 19.71
C THR A 269 19.08 -11.08 20.16
N ASP A 270 18.64 -11.54 21.32
CA ASP A 270 18.82 -12.91 21.77
C ASP A 270 17.57 -13.79 21.57
N SER A 271 17.61 -15.02 22.06
CA SER A 271 16.54 -16.01 21.92
C SER A 271 15.23 -15.62 22.60
N MET A 272 15.30 -14.67 23.54
CA MET A 272 14.15 -14.12 24.26
C MET A 272 13.60 -12.85 23.59
N ASP A 273 14.08 -12.51 22.39
CA ASP A 273 13.75 -11.26 21.67
C ASP A 273 14.12 -9.99 22.44
N THR A 274 15.04 -10.11 23.39
CA THR A 274 15.60 -8.96 24.07
C THR A 274 16.82 -8.46 23.31
N LYS A 275 17.07 -7.16 23.35
CA LYS A 275 18.28 -6.54 22.79
C LYS A 275 19.48 -7.28 23.38
N ALA A 276 20.32 -7.82 22.53
CA ALA A 276 21.58 -8.41 22.97
C ALA A 276 22.38 -7.32 23.70
N SER A 277 22.99 -7.65 24.84
CA SER A 277 23.61 -6.65 25.73
C SER A 277 24.61 -5.78 24.97
N PHE A 278 25.43 -6.39 24.11
CA PHE A 278 26.44 -5.74 23.25
C PHE A 278 25.87 -4.90 22.09
N SER A 279 24.61 -5.09 21.67
CA SER A 279 24.07 -4.44 20.47
C SER A 279 23.93 -2.94 20.68
N ASN A 280 24.53 -2.15 19.80
CA ASN A 280 24.17 -0.74 19.64
C ASN A 280 22.69 -0.62 19.21
N PHE A 281 22.09 0.53 19.49
CA PHE A 281 20.66 0.83 19.30
C PHE A 281 20.47 2.32 19.01
N GLY A 282 19.33 2.74 18.45
CA GLY A 282 19.11 4.15 18.05
C GLY A 282 17.84 4.32 17.25
N ILE A 283 17.30 5.53 17.18
CA ILE A 283 16.15 5.85 16.31
C ILE A 283 16.60 6.21 14.90
N ASN A 284 17.76 6.86 14.76
CA ASN A 284 18.13 7.47 13.47
C ASN A 284 18.73 6.49 12.47
N CYS A 285 19.45 5.46 12.94
CA CYS A 285 20.22 4.56 12.06
C CYS A 285 19.80 3.10 12.16
N ILE A 286 18.86 2.73 13.04
CA ILE A 286 18.41 1.34 13.21
C ILE A 286 16.99 1.20 12.69
N ASP A 287 16.82 0.31 11.73
CA ASP A 287 15.53 0.12 11.05
C ASP A 287 14.85 -1.18 11.46
N ILE A 288 15.63 -2.21 11.78
CA ILE A 288 15.14 -3.55 12.11
C ILE A 288 16.08 -4.25 13.08
N SER A 289 15.62 -5.33 13.71
CA SER A 289 16.45 -6.20 14.51
C SER A 289 16.39 -7.66 14.03
N ALA A 290 17.45 -8.42 14.33
CA ALA A 290 17.49 -9.85 14.05
C ALA A 290 18.30 -10.59 15.14
N PRO A 291 18.13 -11.91 15.29
CA PRO A 291 18.97 -12.72 16.18
C PRO A 291 20.46 -12.49 15.93
N GLY A 292 21.21 -12.15 16.98
CA GLY A 292 22.66 -11.94 16.88
C GLY A 292 23.46 -12.52 18.02
N LYS A 293 22.83 -13.12 19.05
CA LYS A 293 23.52 -13.77 20.17
C LYS A 293 23.48 -15.29 20.01
N LYS A 294 24.64 -15.94 20.18
CA LYS A 294 24.79 -17.42 20.11
C LYS A 294 24.21 -17.96 18.79
N ILE A 295 24.72 -17.46 17.67
CA ILE A 295 24.35 -17.88 16.33
C ILE A 295 25.34 -18.95 15.85
N LEU A 296 24.82 -20.13 15.54
CA LEU A 296 25.59 -21.23 14.97
C LEU A 296 25.75 -21.02 13.45
N THR A 297 26.99 -20.94 12.98
CA THR A 297 27.32 -20.77 11.56
C THR A 297 28.68 -21.40 11.20
N THR A 298 29.06 -21.36 9.93
CA THR A 298 30.40 -21.72 9.44
C THR A 298 31.49 -20.88 10.07
N ALA A 299 32.73 -21.36 10.04
CA ALA A 299 33.90 -20.60 10.45
C ALA A 299 35.11 -21.01 9.63
N TYR A 300 36.14 -20.19 9.70
CA TYR A 300 37.47 -20.54 9.22
C TYR A 300 38.48 -20.12 10.28
N LEU A 301 39.48 -20.96 10.52
CA LEU A 301 40.60 -20.67 11.41
C LEU A 301 41.87 -20.86 10.59
N PRO A 302 42.67 -19.80 10.32
CA PRO A 302 43.90 -19.94 9.53
C PRO A 302 44.89 -20.97 10.08
N SER A 303 44.83 -21.24 11.39
CA SER A 303 45.66 -22.24 12.06
C SER A 303 45.15 -23.68 11.94
N ASP A 304 43.95 -23.90 11.41
CA ASP A 304 43.31 -25.21 11.27
C ASP A 304 42.94 -25.45 9.79
N PRO A 305 43.53 -26.47 9.13
CA PRO A 305 43.26 -26.74 7.72
C PRO A 305 41.87 -27.36 7.47
N SER A 306 41.05 -27.59 8.50
CA SER A 306 39.73 -28.20 8.37
C SER A 306 38.77 -27.33 7.56
N ASP A 307 37.98 -27.97 6.69
CA ASP A 307 37.02 -27.32 5.79
C ASP A 307 35.57 -27.39 6.29
N ASN A 308 35.36 -27.81 7.54
CA ASN A 308 34.05 -28.09 8.12
C ASN A 308 33.82 -27.44 9.49
N ILE A 309 34.57 -26.39 9.81
CA ILE A 309 34.54 -25.74 11.13
C ILE A 309 33.23 -24.98 11.30
N LEU A 310 32.55 -25.22 12.42
CA LEU A 310 31.35 -24.49 12.82
C LEU A 310 31.61 -23.79 14.16
N ILE A 311 31.00 -22.61 14.36
CA ILE A 311 31.16 -21.81 15.57
C ILE A 311 29.84 -21.24 16.07
N TYR A 312 29.75 -21.02 17.38
CA TYR A 312 28.77 -20.10 17.98
C TYR A 312 29.37 -18.70 18.08
N GLY A 313 28.89 -17.79 17.25
CA GLY A 313 29.27 -16.39 17.31
C GLY A 313 28.22 -15.52 17.97
N SER A 314 28.61 -14.31 18.38
CA SER A 314 27.67 -13.26 18.82
C SER A 314 28.12 -11.91 18.29
N GLY A 315 27.18 -11.16 17.71
CA GLY A 315 27.42 -9.82 17.19
C GLY A 315 26.29 -9.33 16.29
N THR A 316 26.16 -8.01 16.17
CA THR A 316 25.33 -7.38 15.12
C THR A 316 25.82 -7.76 13.71
N SER A 317 27.09 -8.11 13.57
CA SER A 317 27.67 -8.68 12.35
C SER A 317 27.07 -10.03 11.93
N LEU A 318 26.45 -10.78 12.85
CA LEU A 318 25.73 -12.03 12.56
C LEU A 318 24.22 -11.83 12.44
N ALA A 319 23.67 -10.75 13.02
CA ALA A 319 22.28 -10.34 12.79
C ALA A 319 22.09 -9.78 11.36
N THR A 320 23.07 -9.02 10.87
CA THR A 320 23.07 -8.41 9.53
C THR A 320 22.87 -9.41 8.39
N PRO A 321 23.63 -10.53 8.29
CA PRO A 321 23.44 -11.53 7.24
C PRO A 321 22.11 -12.27 7.33
N ILE A 322 21.46 -12.30 8.50
CA ILE A 322 20.09 -12.81 8.60
C ILE A 322 19.14 -11.92 7.79
N VAL A 323 19.23 -10.60 7.98
CA VAL A 323 18.41 -9.64 7.23
C VAL A 323 18.75 -9.66 5.74
N SER A 324 20.04 -9.68 5.39
CA SER A 324 20.51 -9.81 4.01
C SER A 324 20.01 -11.10 3.34
N GLY A 325 20.02 -12.21 4.07
CA GLY A 325 19.53 -13.50 3.60
C GLY A 325 18.03 -13.49 3.33
N VAL A 326 17.22 -12.92 4.24
CA VAL A 326 15.77 -12.81 4.04
C VAL A 326 15.45 -11.84 2.89
N ALA A 327 16.18 -10.73 2.77
CA ALA A 327 16.05 -9.82 1.63
C ALA A 327 16.32 -10.55 0.30
N ALA A 328 17.34 -11.41 0.27
CA ALA A 328 17.65 -12.24 -0.89
C ALA A 328 16.56 -13.27 -1.23
N LEU A 329 15.90 -13.86 -0.22
CA LEU A 329 14.72 -14.72 -0.43
C LEU A 329 13.59 -13.94 -1.11
N ILE A 330 13.26 -12.74 -0.60
CA ILE A 330 12.22 -11.89 -1.19
C ILE A 330 12.58 -11.50 -2.63
N LYS A 331 13.81 -11.04 -2.87
CA LYS A 331 14.30 -10.66 -4.19
C LYS A 331 14.31 -11.83 -5.17
N SER A 332 14.58 -13.04 -4.70
CA SER A 332 14.53 -14.26 -5.52
C SER A 332 13.11 -14.59 -5.97
N ASN A 333 12.12 -14.39 -5.10
CA ASN A 333 10.71 -14.59 -5.44
C ASN A 333 10.15 -13.44 -6.30
N HIS A 334 10.72 -12.25 -6.16
CA HIS A 334 10.29 -11.02 -6.85
C HIS A 334 11.48 -10.26 -7.45
N PRO A 335 12.05 -10.74 -8.58
CA PRO A 335 13.23 -10.13 -9.19
C PRO A 335 13.05 -8.66 -9.58
N GLN A 336 11.82 -8.21 -9.78
CA GLN A 336 11.46 -6.83 -10.11
C GLN A 336 11.52 -5.84 -8.92
N TYR A 337 11.61 -6.32 -7.67
CA TYR A 337 11.59 -5.46 -6.49
C TYR A 337 12.83 -4.59 -6.37
N THR A 338 12.61 -3.30 -6.16
CA THR A 338 13.67 -2.33 -5.90
C THR A 338 14.20 -2.50 -4.48
N ASN A 339 15.36 -1.92 -4.19
CA ASN A 339 15.87 -1.81 -2.82
C ASN A 339 14.87 -1.15 -1.86
N VAL A 340 14.12 -0.14 -2.31
CA VAL A 340 13.07 0.52 -1.54
C VAL A 340 11.92 -0.45 -1.23
N ASP A 341 11.48 -1.24 -2.21
CA ASP A 341 10.43 -2.26 -2.00
C ASP A 341 10.89 -3.31 -0.97
N LEU A 342 12.11 -3.82 -1.13
CA LEU A 342 12.68 -4.80 -0.20
C LEU A 342 12.75 -4.25 1.23
N ARG A 343 13.26 -3.02 1.40
CA ARG A 343 13.29 -2.32 2.69
C ARG A 343 11.89 -2.23 3.28
N ASN A 344 10.92 -1.71 2.55
CA ASN A 344 9.57 -1.49 3.07
C ASN A 344 8.87 -2.81 3.46
N ILE A 345 9.06 -3.88 2.68
CA ILE A 345 8.50 -5.20 3.01
C ILE A 345 9.11 -5.72 4.32
N LEU A 346 10.44 -5.69 4.46
CA LEU A 346 11.12 -6.14 5.68
C LEU A 346 10.62 -5.38 6.91
N LEU A 347 10.47 -4.05 6.80
CA LEU A 347 10.05 -3.19 7.89
C LEU A 347 8.58 -3.35 8.28
N SER A 348 7.69 -3.47 7.31
CA SER A 348 6.24 -3.60 7.56
C SER A 348 5.83 -4.98 8.09
N THR A 349 6.69 -5.99 7.88
CA THR A 349 6.41 -7.38 8.25
C THR A 349 7.16 -7.85 9.49
N ALA A 350 8.03 -7.02 10.06
CA ALA A 350 8.71 -7.29 11.33
C ALA A 350 7.70 -7.55 12.47
N ASP A 351 8.12 -8.37 13.42
CA ASP A 351 7.41 -8.59 14.67
C ASP A 351 7.86 -7.53 15.68
N ASN A 352 6.92 -6.72 16.17
CA ASN A 352 7.22 -5.74 17.21
C ASN A 352 7.62 -6.45 18.51
N ILE A 353 8.77 -6.07 19.06
CA ILE A 353 9.37 -6.63 20.29
C ILE A 353 9.59 -5.55 21.38
N ASP A 354 9.01 -4.37 21.21
CA ASP A 354 9.17 -3.23 22.12
C ASP A 354 8.76 -3.61 23.56
N ASN A 355 7.62 -4.30 23.70
CA ASN A 355 7.11 -4.75 25.00
C ASN A 355 8.07 -5.68 25.77
N LEU A 356 8.98 -6.36 25.07
CA LEU A 356 10.00 -7.23 25.67
C LEU A 356 11.29 -6.47 26.05
N ASN A 357 11.40 -5.19 25.68
CA ASN A 357 12.63 -4.40 25.76
C ASN A 357 12.46 -3.10 26.57
N GLN A 358 11.71 -3.14 27.67
CA GLN A 358 11.42 -1.95 28.48
C GLN A 358 12.58 -1.43 29.33
N THR A 359 13.66 -2.20 29.50
CA THR A 359 14.81 -1.82 30.34
C THR A 359 16.17 -2.12 29.70
N ASN A 360 16.19 -2.58 28.45
CA ASN A 360 17.39 -3.14 27.82
C ASN A 360 18.27 -2.09 27.13
N CYS A 361 17.82 -0.84 27.03
CA CYS A 361 18.57 0.26 26.42
C CYS A 361 19.17 1.14 27.52
N LEU A 362 20.29 0.70 28.10
CA LEU A 362 20.98 1.39 29.21
C LEU A 362 20.07 1.62 30.42
N ASN A 363 19.35 0.57 30.86
CA ASN A 363 18.34 0.64 31.94
C ASN A 363 17.12 1.51 31.61
N SER A 364 16.88 1.78 30.32
CA SER A 364 15.71 2.48 29.82
C SER A 364 15.01 1.69 28.71
N SER A 365 13.82 2.17 28.32
CA SER A 365 13.01 1.53 27.29
C SER A 365 13.67 1.65 25.92
N CYS A 366 13.68 0.54 25.18
CA CYS A 366 14.13 0.49 23.80
C CYS A 366 13.03 0.79 22.78
N ASN A 367 11.85 1.27 23.20
CA ASN A 367 10.73 1.51 22.29
C ASN A 367 11.15 2.40 21.11
N GLY A 368 11.13 1.84 19.90
CA GLY A 368 11.57 2.53 18.67
C GLY A 368 13.08 2.60 18.44
N PHE A 369 13.92 2.13 19.37
CA PHE A 369 15.39 2.10 19.24
C PHE A 369 15.94 0.80 18.62
N LEU A 370 15.09 -0.21 18.44
CA LEU A 370 15.41 -1.48 17.78
C LEU A 370 14.73 -1.59 16.41
N GLY A 371 14.43 -0.42 15.81
CA GLY A 371 13.73 -0.35 14.54
C GLY A 371 12.27 -0.80 14.64
N LYS A 372 11.77 -1.48 13.60
CA LYS A 372 10.41 -2.07 13.57
C LYS A 372 10.28 -3.39 14.33
N GLY A 373 11.37 -3.84 14.96
CA GLY A 373 11.43 -5.08 15.72
C GLY A 373 12.07 -6.23 14.95
N ARG A 374 11.83 -7.47 15.40
CA ARG A 374 12.50 -8.65 14.86
C ARG A 374 12.01 -8.98 13.47
N ILE A 375 12.94 -9.22 12.54
CA ILE A 375 12.63 -9.73 11.21
C ILE A 375 11.77 -11.02 11.25
N ASN A 376 10.77 -11.09 10.37
CA ASN A 376 9.90 -12.26 10.19
C ASN A 376 9.88 -12.66 8.71
N ALA A 377 10.62 -13.70 8.36
CA ALA A 377 10.80 -14.14 6.99
C ALA A 377 9.51 -14.67 6.37
N PHE A 378 8.69 -15.40 7.14
CA PHE A 378 7.39 -15.87 6.64
C PHE A 378 6.51 -14.70 6.25
N ARG A 379 6.28 -13.74 7.14
CA ARG A 379 5.47 -12.55 6.81
C ARG A 379 6.04 -11.76 5.65
N ALA A 380 7.37 -11.63 5.57
CA ALA A 380 8.05 -10.91 4.49
C ALA A 380 7.96 -11.59 3.12
N THR A 381 7.87 -12.93 3.09
CA THR A 381 7.72 -13.73 1.85
C THR A 381 6.27 -14.05 1.50
N THR A 382 5.34 -13.90 2.45
CA THR A 382 3.91 -14.06 2.20
C THR A 382 3.31 -12.78 1.58
N PRO A 383 2.41 -12.92 0.59
CA PRO A 383 1.61 -11.81 0.11
C PRO A 383 0.85 -11.13 1.24
N GLN A 384 1.08 -9.82 1.41
CA GLN A 384 0.31 -9.04 2.38
C GLN A 384 -1.17 -9.00 1.94
N PRO A 385 -2.13 -9.21 2.86
CA PRO A 385 -3.55 -9.12 2.51
C PRO A 385 -3.87 -7.70 2.03
N ILE A 386 -4.55 -7.61 0.90
CA ILE A 386 -5.08 -6.35 0.38
C ILE A 386 -6.25 -5.93 1.27
N SER A 387 -6.05 -4.87 2.06
CA SER A 387 -7.07 -4.33 2.96
C SER A 387 -7.69 -3.04 2.41
N GLU A 388 -8.85 -2.67 2.95
CA GLU A 388 -9.50 -1.38 2.69
C GLU A 388 -8.52 -0.22 2.96
N GLY A 389 -8.41 0.71 2.01
CA GLY A 389 -7.49 1.85 2.06
C GLY A 389 -6.11 1.59 1.46
N SER A 390 -5.80 0.35 1.05
CA SER A 390 -4.51 0.02 0.43
C SER A 390 -4.35 0.68 -0.95
N LEU A 391 -3.19 1.30 -1.18
CA LEU A 391 -2.71 1.66 -2.51
C LEU A 391 -1.89 0.51 -3.06
N ILE A 392 -2.27 -0.03 -4.21
CA ILE A 392 -1.67 -1.23 -4.76
C ILE A 392 -1.24 -1.02 -6.20
N ARG A 393 -0.01 -1.44 -6.52
CA ARG A 393 0.51 -1.45 -7.89
C ARG A 393 0.30 -2.82 -8.52
N GLU A 394 -0.45 -2.87 -9.61
CA GLU A 394 -0.61 -4.08 -10.44
C GLU A 394 0.70 -4.38 -11.18
N GLN A 395 1.26 -5.57 -11.01
CA GLN A 395 2.58 -5.89 -11.57
C GLN A 395 2.60 -5.84 -13.10
N ALA A 396 1.55 -6.36 -13.74
CA ALA A 396 1.51 -6.51 -15.19
C ALA A 396 1.47 -5.17 -15.94
N THR A 397 0.85 -4.15 -15.33
CA THR A 397 0.57 -2.87 -16.00
C THR A 397 1.29 -1.68 -15.35
N GLY A 398 1.81 -1.85 -14.12
CA GLY A 398 2.35 -0.78 -13.30
C GLY A 398 1.30 0.21 -12.78
N LYS A 399 0.01 0.01 -13.08
CA LYS A 399 -1.09 0.88 -12.66
C LYS A 399 -1.28 0.81 -11.16
N ILE A 400 -1.62 1.96 -10.56
CA ILE A 400 -1.89 2.06 -9.14
C ILE A 400 -3.41 2.08 -8.92
N TYR A 401 -3.87 1.30 -7.96
CA TYR A 401 -5.27 1.22 -7.57
C TYR A 401 -5.41 1.55 -6.08
N LEU A 402 -6.48 2.25 -5.72
CA LEU A 402 -6.94 2.37 -4.34
C LEU A 402 -8.04 1.33 -4.12
N VAL A 403 -7.89 0.51 -3.09
CA VAL A 403 -8.95 -0.42 -2.68
C VAL A 403 -9.86 0.30 -1.71
N THR A 404 -11.10 0.51 -2.13
CA THR A 404 -12.11 1.13 -1.29
C THR A 404 -13.51 0.62 -1.56
N ALA A 405 -14.31 0.45 -0.51
CA ALA A 405 -15.66 -0.10 -0.54
C ALA A 405 -15.73 -1.45 -1.28
N GLY A 406 -14.70 -2.30 -1.07
CA GLY A 406 -14.62 -3.62 -1.69
C GLY A 406 -14.35 -3.62 -3.20
N VAL A 407 -14.01 -2.49 -3.81
CA VAL A 407 -13.59 -2.39 -5.21
C VAL A 407 -12.21 -1.77 -5.36
N LYS A 408 -11.50 -2.11 -6.43
CA LYS A 408 -10.26 -1.42 -6.82
C LYS A 408 -10.59 -0.27 -7.77
N ARG A 409 -10.08 0.92 -7.49
CA ARG A 409 -10.28 2.12 -8.31
C ARG A 409 -8.95 2.58 -8.85
N LEU A 410 -8.83 2.67 -10.17
CA LEU A 410 -7.62 3.18 -10.82
C LEU A 410 -7.31 4.59 -10.31
N VAL A 411 -6.07 4.83 -9.87
CA VAL A 411 -5.57 6.13 -9.44
C VAL A 411 -4.65 6.65 -10.54
N SER A 412 -5.08 7.72 -11.20
CA SER A 412 -4.27 8.38 -12.23
C SER A 412 -3.11 9.16 -11.61
N SER A 413 -2.10 9.52 -12.40
CA SER A 413 -0.94 10.30 -11.95
C SER A 413 -1.32 11.63 -11.30
N PHE A 414 -2.26 12.36 -11.91
CA PHE A 414 -2.79 13.60 -11.38
C PHE A 414 -3.49 13.39 -10.05
N VAL A 415 -4.38 12.40 -9.95
CA VAL A 415 -5.12 12.12 -8.70
C VAL A 415 -4.17 11.67 -7.59
N PHE A 416 -3.15 10.88 -7.93
CA PHE A 416 -2.11 10.45 -7.00
C PHE A 416 -1.38 11.64 -6.37
N SER A 417 -0.94 12.58 -7.22
CA SER A 417 -0.26 13.81 -6.77
C SER A 417 -1.21 14.75 -6.03
N GLN A 418 -2.42 14.98 -6.56
CA GLN A 418 -3.40 15.89 -5.98
C GLN A 418 -3.81 15.48 -4.56
N ARG A 419 -3.92 14.18 -4.29
CA ARG A 419 -4.28 13.65 -2.97
C ARG A 419 -3.09 13.45 -2.04
N GLY A 420 -1.87 13.77 -2.48
CA GLY A 420 -0.65 13.65 -1.66
C GLY A 420 -0.30 12.21 -1.30
N TYR A 421 -0.65 11.23 -2.15
CA TYR A 421 -0.28 9.84 -1.90
C TYR A 421 1.24 9.66 -1.95
N ASN A 422 1.75 8.78 -1.09
CA ASN A 422 3.17 8.49 -0.99
C ASN A 422 3.52 7.23 -1.76
N SER A 423 4.46 7.31 -2.70
CA SER A 423 4.97 6.14 -3.45
C SER A 423 5.45 5.01 -2.53
N ALA A 424 5.98 5.32 -1.35
CA ALA A 424 6.43 4.34 -0.36
C ALA A 424 5.28 3.57 0.32
N SER A 425 4.06 4.10 0.28
CA SER A 425 2.86 3.43 0.80
C SER A 425 2.19 2.51 -0.22
N VAL A 426 2.67 2.49 -1.46
CA VAL A 426 2.12 1.65 -2.52
C VAL A 426 2.66 0.23 -2.34
N ILE A 427 1.76 -0.71 -2.09
CA ILE A 427 2.06 -2.13 -1.99
C ILE A 427 2.12 -2.70 -3.41
N ASN A 428 3.18 -3.39 -3.78
CA ASN A 428 3.18 -4.11 -5.06
C ASN A 428 2.31 -5.36 -4.90
N GLU A 429 1.36 -5.54 -5.82
CA GLU A 429 0.58 -6.78 -5.88
C GLU A 429 1.53 -7.95 -6.08
N LEU A 430 1.37 -9.05 -5.33
CA LEU A 430 2.36 -10.14 -5.32
C LEU A 430 1.94 -11.35 -6.15
N ASN A 431 0.63 -11.70 -6.16
CA ASN A 431 0.14 -12.98 -6.68
C ASN A 431 -1.23 -12.87 -7.37
N SER A 432 -1.43 -11.87 -8.23
CA SER A 432 -2.72 -11.68 -8.94
C SER A 432 -3.95 -11.50 -8.01
N GLN A 433 -3.74 -11.17 -6.72
CA GLN A 433 -4.82 -10.99 -5.74
C GLN A 433 -5.76 -9.83 -6.10
N LEU A 434 -5.25 -8.83 -6.80
CA LEU A 434 -6.04 -7.70 -7.30
C LEU A 434 -7.04 -8.15 -8.36
N SER A 435 -6.82 -9.28 -9.04
CA SER A 435 -7.80 -9.85 -9.99
C SER A 435 -9.07 -10.33 -9.29
N ALA A 436 -8.98 -10.72 -8.01
CA ALA A 436 -10.12 -11.12 -7.20
C ALA A 436 -10.95 -9.93 -6.71
N ILE A 437 -10.43 -8.70 -6.80
CA ILE A 437 -11.12 -7.50 -6.37
C ILE A 437 -11.87 -6.90 -7.57
N PRO A 438 -13.21 -6.72 -7.49
CA PRO A 438 -13.98 -6.10 -8.56
C PRO A 438 -13.45 -4.70 -8.90
N THR A 439 -13.44 -4.37 -10.19
CA THR A 439 -13.00 -3.06 -10.67
C THR A 439 -14.16 -2.06 -10.56
N GLY A 440 -13.93 -0.96 -9.84
CA GLY A 440 -14.85 0.17 -9.79
C GLY A 440 -14.46 1.29 -10.75
N ASP A 441 -15.30 2.33 -10.83
CA ASP A 441 -14.96 3.55 -11.57
C ASP A 441 -13.62 4.13 -11.06
N PRO A 442 -12.74 4.64 -11.97
CA PRO A 442 -11.50 5.31 -11.58
C PRO A 442 -11.73 6.36 -10.50
N LEU A 443 -10.76 6.52 -9.61
CA LEU A 443 -10.85 7.47 -8.51
C LEU A 443 -10.90 8.89 -9.11
N PRO A 444 -11.99 9.65 -8.93
CA PRO A 444 -12.08 10.99 -9.52
C PRO A 444 -11.12 11.95 -8.81
N PRO A 445 -10.75 13.08 -9.45
CA PRO A 445 -10.10 14.17 -8.75
C PRO A 445 -10.96 14.71 -7.60
N LEU A 446 -10.39 15.57 -6.77
CA LEU A 446 -11.11 16.20 -5.67
C LEU A 446 -12.31 17.03 -6.18
N GLU A 447 -13.37 17.08 -5.38
CA GLU A 447 -14.57 17.87 -5.68
C GLU A 447 -14.21 19.34 -5.96
N GLY A 448 -14.81 19.92 -7.00
CA GLY A 448 -14.54 21.29 -7.43
C GLY A 448 -13.28 21.48 -8.28
N THR A 449 -12.51 20.42 -8.53
CA THR A 449 -11.33 20.51 -9.42
C THR A 449 -11.76 20.89 -10.84
N LEU A 450 -11.12 21.90 -11.42
CA LEU A 450 -11.29 22.29 -12.81
C LEU A 450 -10.23 21.62 -13.68
N ILE A 451 -10.65 20.89 -14.70
CA ILE A 451 -9.76 20.17 -15.61
C ILE A 451 -10.12 20.42 -17.07
N LYS A 452 -9.16 20.25 -17.97
CA LYS A 452 -9.39 20.13 -19.42
C LYS A 452 -8.45 19.09 -20.02
N ALA A 453 -8.81 18.53 -21.17
CA ALA A 453 -7.85 17.73 -21.95
C ALA A 453 -6.86 18.66 -22.68
N GLN A 454 -5.74 18.15 -23.16
CA GLN A 454 -4.77 18.95 -23.90
C GLN A 454 -5.32 19.36 -25.26
N SER A 455 -5.95 18.41 -25.98
CA SER A 455 -6.53 18.65 -27.30
C SER A 455 -7.94 19.26 -27.28
N ASP A 456 -8.65 19.20 -26.15
CA ASP A 456 -10.02 19.72 -26.01
C ASP A 456 -10.03 21.03 -25.21
N PRO A 457 -10.57 22.14 -25.76
CA PRO A 457 -10.72 23.40 -25.02
C PRO A 457 -11.82 23.36 -23.96
N THR A 458 -12.69 22.34 -23.96
CA THR A 458 -13.80 22.22 -23.00
C THR A 458 -13.25 22.11 -21.58
N VAL A 459 -13.70 23.02 -20.71
CA VAL A 459 -13.39 22.97 -19.28
C VAL A 459 -14.46 22.16 -18.57
N TYR A 460 -14.02 21.28 -17.69
CA TYR A 460 -14.88 20.48 -16.85
C TYR A 460 -14.64 20.80 -15.38
N ILE A 461 -15.70 20.68 -14.58
CA ILE A 461 -15.61 20.63 -13.12
C ILE A 461 -15.85 19.19 -12.65
N ILE A 462 -15.13 18.76 -11.63
CA ILE A 462 -15.48 17.55 -10.89
C ILE A 462 -16.59 17.88 -9.89
N HIS A 463 -17.76 17.27 -10.09
CA HIS A 463 -18.89 17.43 -9.19
C HIS A 463 -19.60 16.09 -8.96
N GLN A 464 -19.72 15.69 -7.70
CA GLN A 464 -20.27 14.39 -7.27
C GLN A 464 -19.56 13.21 -7.96
N GLY A 465 -18.24 13.31 -8.11
CA GLY A 465 -17.42 12.28 -8.75
C GLY A 465 -17.54 12.19 -10.27
N LEU A 466 -18.29 13.10 -10.91
CA LEU A 466 -18.45 13.17 -12.36
C LEU A 466 -17.69 14.37 -12.93
N LYS A 467 -17.10 14.18 -14.11
CA LYS A 467 -16.55 15.25 -14.93
C LYS A 467 -17.70 15.92 -15.69
N ARG A 468 -18.05 17.16 -15.35
CA ARG A 468 -19.20 17.89 -15.92
C ARG A 468 -18.73 19.10 -16.72
N ALA A 469 -19.16 19.19 -17.98
CA ALA A 469 -18.74 20.26 -18.88
C ALA A 469 -19.29 21.62 -18.44
N LEU A 470 -18.50 22.67 -18.65
CA LEU A 470 -18.85 24.05 -18.34
C LEU A 470 -19.05 24.85 -19.63
N THR A 471 -20.20 25.51 -19.77
CA THR A 471 -20.33 26.61 -20.75
C THR A 471 -19.59 27.85 -20.25
N PHE A 472 -19.33 28.81 -21.13
CA PHE A 472 -18.69 30.07 -20.73
C PHE A 472 -19.56 30.85 -19.73
N LEU A 473 -20.88 30.81 -19.89
CA LEU A 473 -21.82 31.32 -18.90
C LEU A 473 -21.60 30.70 -17.51
N VAL A 474 -21.50 29.37 -17.41
CA VAL A 474 -21.37 28.68 -16.13
C VAL A 474 -20.02 29.02 -15.48
N PHE A 475 -18.96 29.02 -16.30
CA PHE A 475 -17.62 29.37 -15.85
C PHE A 475 -17.56 30.78 -15.23
N THR A 476 -18.14 31.76 -15.91
CA THR A 476 -18.14 33.17 -15.46
C THR A 476 -19.12 33.43 -14.32
N SER A 477 -20.34 32.89 -14.38
CA SER A 477 -21.36 33.08 -13.33
C SER A 477 -20.94 32.49 -11.98
N ARG A 478 -20.13 31.41 -11.99
CA ARG A 478 -19.54 30.81 -10.79
C ARG A 478 -18.18 31.38 -10.42
N LYS A 479 -17.70 32.40 -11.14
CA LYS A 479 -16.43 33.11 -10.89
C LYS A 479 -15.21 32.19 -10.90
N TYR A 480 -15.22 31.17 -11.77
CA TYR A 480 -14.05 30.33 -11.97
C TYR A 480 -12.95 31.10 -12.72
N SER A 481 -11.71 30.65 -12.54
CA SER A 481 -10.52 31.28 -13.13
C SER A 481 -9.77 30.27 -13.99
N PHE A 482 -9.34 30.69 -15.18
CA PHE A 482 -8.56 29.84 -16.08
C PHE A 482 -7.20 29.45 -15.47
N ALA A 483 -6.67 30.26 -14.54
CA ALA A 483 -5.44 29.93 -13.81
C ALA A 483 -5.58 28.68 -12.93
N ASN A 484 -6.80 28.31 -12.55
CA ASN A 484 -7.09 27.14 -11.71
C ASN A 484 -7.45 25.90 -12.55
N VAL A 485 -7.48 26.02 -13.88
CA VAL A 485 -7.81 24.91 -14.78
C VAL A 485 -6.55 24.08 -15.03
N VAL A 486 -6.59 22.81 -14.61
CA VAL A 486 -5.49 21.87 -14.84
C VAL A 486 -5.63 21.24 -16.23
N SER A 487 -4.60 21.37 -17.05
CA SER A 487 -4.54 20.66 -18.34
C SER A 487 -3.96 19.26 -18.14
N LEU A 488 -4.76 18.23 -18.43
CA LEU A 488 -4.39 16.82 -18.31
C LEU A 488 -4.09 16.21 -19.69
N PRO A 489 -3.21 15.19 -19.76
CA PRO A 489 -3.11 14.35 -20.95
C PRO A 489 -4.48 13.78 -21.35
N ASP A 490 -4.75 13.70 -22.65
CA ASP A 490 -6.08 13.30 -23.15
C ASP A 490 -6.50 11.91 -22.64
N ALA A 491 -5.56 10.97 -22.60
CA ALA A 491 -5.81 9.62 -22.07
C ALA A 491 -6.20 9.63 -20.58
N GLU A 492 -5.61 10.53 -19.79
CA GLU A 492 -5.94 10.67 -18.37
C GLU A 492 -7.29 11.37 -18.16
N ALA A 493 -7.56 12.44 -18.93
CA ALA A 493 -8.84 13.13 -18.90
C ALA A 493 -10.02 12.22 -19.32
N ALA A 494 -9.77 11.24 -20.19
CA ALA A 494 -10.75 10.26 -20.65
C ALA A 494 -11.10 9.19 -19.60
N LEU A 495 -10.27 9.01 -18.55
CA LEU A 495 -10.55 8.05 -17.47
C LEU A 495 -11.77 8.47 -16.63
N PHE A 496 -12.03 9.77 -16.51
CA PHE A 496 -13.07 10.28 -15.63
C PHE A 496 -14.43 10.29 -16.31
N LYS A 497 -15.41 9.67 -15.64
CA LYS A 497 -16.78 9.51 -16.12
C LYS A 497 -17.41 10.87 -16.42
N LEU A 498 -17.87 11.02 -17.66
CA LEU A 498 -18.61 12.21 -18.10
C LEU A 498 -20.00 12.21 -17.46
N GLY A 499 -20.38 13.33 -16.85
CA GLY A 499 -21.75 13.60 -16.43
C GLY A 499 -22.42 14.63 -17.33
N ASP A 500 -23.68 14.96 -17.03
CA ASP A 500 -24.37 16.07 -17.70
C ASP A 500 -23.65 17.40 -17.48
N TRP A 501 -23.96 18.36 -18.34
CA TRP A 501 -23.49 19.73 -18.24
C TRP A 501 -23.73 20.31 -16.84
N TYR A 502 -22.73 21.03 -16.34
CA TYR A 502 -22.88 21.75 -15.10
C TYR A 502 -23.71 23.01 -15.35
N TRP A 503 -24.65 23.30 -14.45
CA TRP A 503 -25.60 24.38 -14.64
C TRP A 503 -25.17 25.67 -13.93
N PRO A 504 -25.68 26.83 -14.36
CA PRO A 504 -25.43 28.09 -13.68
C PRO A 504 -26.06 28.10 -12.27
N PRO A 505 -25.54 28.89 -11.33
CA PRO A 505 -26.12 28.98 -10.00
C PRO A 505 -27.52 29.61 -10.03
N ASP A 506 -28.36 29.27 -9.06
CA ASP A 506 -29.67 29.91 -8.85
C ASP A 506 -29.54 31.45 -8.80
N GLY A 507 -30.53 32.13 -9.39
CA GLY A 507 -30.55 33.57 -9.60
C GLY A 507 -29.83 34.04 -10.87
N THR A 508 -29.11 33.17 -11.58
CA THR A 508 -28.53 33.53 -12.89
C THR A 508 -29.65 33.84 -13.88
N MET A 509 -29.55 35.01 -14.53
CA MET A 509 -30.51 35.46 -15.53
C MET A 509 -29.93 35.38 -16.93
N VAL A 510 -30.67 34.77 -17.85
CA VAL A 510 -30.25 34.61 -19.24
C VAL A 510 -31.37 34.97 -20.21
N LEU A 511 -31.00 35.40 -21.42
CA LEU A 511 -31.90 35.46 -22.57
C LEU A 511 -31.20 34.93 -23.81
N ILE A 512 -31.95 34.30 -24.71
CA ILE A 512 -31.41 33.79 -25.98
C ILE A 512 -31.34 34.97 -26.96
N THR A 513 -30.24 35.09 -27.70
CA THR A 513 -30.10 36.15 -28.72
C THR A 513 -31.26 36.08 -29.72
N GLY A 514 -32.00 37.18 -29.87
CA GLY A 514 -33.20 37.26 -30.74
C GLY A 514 -34.52 36.89 -30.06
N ASN A 515 -34.50 36.40 -28.82
CA ASN A 515 -35.70 36.13 -28.01
C ASN A 515 -35.74 37.07 -26.78
N PRO A 516 -36.80 37.88 -26.60
CA PRO A 516 -36.89 38.82 -25.48
C PRO A 516 -37.20 38.18 -24.13
N THR A 517 -37.56 36.89 -24.07
CA THR A 517 -37.91 36.20 -22.82
C THR A 517 -36.68 36.03 -21.93
N VAL A 518 -36.76 36.59 -20.72
CA VAL A 518 -35.76 36.38 -19.67
C VAL A 518 -36.07 35.10 -18.90
N TYR A 519 -35.06 34.27 -18.71
CA TYR A 519 -35.09 33.08 -17.87
C TYR A 519 -34.23 33.31 -16.63
N VAL A 520 -34.69 32.82 -15.49
CA VAL A 520 -33.97 32.79 -14.21
C VAL A 520 -33.71 31.35 -13.81
N MET A 521 -32.49 31.02 -13.39
CA MET A 521 -32.21 29.78 -12.67
C MET A 521 -32.88 29.80 -11.30
N HIS A 522 -33.73 28.82 -11.04
CA HIS A 522 -34.47 28.68 -9.78
C HIS A 522 -34.65 27.20 -9.47
N ARG A 523 -34.08 26.73 -8.36
CA ARG A 523 -34.02 25.31 -7.97
C ARG A 523 -33.36 24.46 -9.07
N ASP A 524 -32.19 24.89 -9.52
CA ASP A 524 -31.35 24.21 -10.51
C ASP A 524 -31.98 24.06 -11.91
N VAL A 525 -33.12 24.70 -12.17
CA VAL A 525 -33.78 24.71 -13.48
C VAL A 525 -34.06 26.14 -13.95
N ARG A 526 -34.05 26.36 -15.26
CA ARG A 526 -34.45 27.64 -15.84
C ARG A 526 -35.96 27.81 -15.82
N ARG A 527 -36.41 28.99 -15.40
CA ARG A 527 -37.81 29.40 -15.40
C ARG A 527 -37.94 30.71 -16.18
N PRO A 528 -38.79 30.79 -17.21
CA PRO A 528 -39.12 32.07 -17.84
C PRO A 528 -39.80 32.99 -16.83
N VAL A 529 -39.65 34.30 -17.00
CA VAL A 529 -40.12 35.30 -16.04
C VAL A 529 -41.02 36.32 -16.73
N THR A 530 -42.20 36.57 -16.16
CA THR A 530 -43.10 37.61 -16.66
C THR A 530 -42.62 39.00 -16.25
N TYR A 531 -43.10 40.05 -16.92
CA TYR A 531 -42.72 41.42 -16.58
C TYR A 531 -43.10 41.80 -15.14
N PHE A 532 -44.28 41.35 -14.67
CA PHE A 532 -44.70 41.54 -13.29
C PHE A 532 -43.72 40.89 -12.30
N VAL A 533 -43.37 39.62 -12.51
CA VAL A 533 -42.45 38.90 -11.60
C VAL A 533 -41.06 39.52 -11.64
N PHE A 534 -40.60 39.93 -12.82
CA PHE A 534 -39.30 40.58 -13.01
C PHE A 534 -39.20 41.88 -12.19
N THR A 535 -40.22 42.73 -12.27
CA THR A 535 -40.27 44.00 -11.51
C THR A 535 -40.53 43.77 -10.02
N GLN A 536 -41.43 42.85 -9.67
CA GLN A 536 -41.75 42.51 -8.28
C GLN A 536 -40.53 42.01 -7.51
N ARG A 537 -39.75 41.11 -8.11
CA ARG A 537 -38.52 40.56 -7.52
C ARG A 537 -37.33 41.53 -7.64
N LYS A 538 -37.54 42.75 -8.14
CA LYS A 538 -36.51 43.79 -8.34
C LYS A 538 -35.32 43.27 -9.16
N LEU A 539 -35.60 42.45 -10.17
CA LEU A 539 -34.60 41.95 -11.10
C LEU A 539 -34.14 43.09 -12.03
N SER A 540 -32.94 42.96 -12.58
CA SER A 540 -32.30 44.02 -13.37
C SER A 540 -31.82 43.48 -14.72
N PHE A 541 -32.20 44.17 -15.80
CA PHE A 541 -31.76 43.83 -17.16
C PHE A 541 -30.24 43.93 -17.31
N ALA A 542 -29.57 44.77 -16.51
CA ALA A 542 -28.12 44.88 -16.51
C ALA A 542 -27.40 43.60 -16.04
N LYS A 543 -28.13 42.71 -15.35
CA LYS A 543 -27.63 41.41 -14.88
C LYS A 543 -28.01 40.25 -15.80
N VAL A 544 -28.77 40.50 -16.87
CA VAL A 544 -29.20 39.46 -17.81
C VAL A 544 -28.09 39.20 -18.82
N VAL A 545 -27.62 37.95 -18.87
CA VAL A 545 -26.58 37.52 -19.80
C VAL A 545 -27.23 37.03 -21.10
N LYS A 546 -26.75 37.54 -22.24
CA LYS A 546 -27.18 37.04 -23.56
C LYS A 546 -26.38 35.79 -23.90
N VAL A 547 -27.07 34.72 -24.27
CA VAL A 547 -26.46 33.44 -24.65
C VAL A 547 -26.87 32.99 -26.04
N THR A 548 -26.10 32.06 -26.61
CA THR A 548 -26.47 31.35 -27.84
C THR A 548 -27.54 30.29 -27.57
N GLY A 549 -28.20 29.81 -28.63
CA GLY A 549 -29.15 28.69 -28.51
C GLY A 549 -28.49 27.41 -27.99
N ASP A 550 -27.23 27.19 -28.37
CA ASP A 550 -26.41 26.06 -27.93
C ASP A 550 -26.11 26.13 -26.42
N GLU A 551 -25.53 27.24 -25.93
CA GLU A 551 -25.28 27.42 -24.50
C GLU A 551 -26.57 27.32 -23.67
N PHE A 552 -27.67 27.87 -24.20
CA PHE A 552 -28.97 27.77 -23.55
C PHE A 552 -29.44 26.32 -23.48
N SER A 553 -29.27 25.50 -24.52
CA SER A 553 -29.74 24.11 -24.56
C SER A 553 -29.20 23.23 -23.42
N HIS A 554 -28.03 23.58 -22.88
CA HIS A 554 -27.36 22.89 -21.77
C HIS A 554 -27.86 23.30 -20.38
N ILE A 555 -28.72 24.32 -20.29
CA ILE A 555 -29.31 24.76 -19.02
C ILE A 555 -30.54 23.91 -18.69
N PRO A 556 -30.60 23.25 -17.52
CA PRO A 556 -31.71 22.37 -17.16
C PRO A 556 -33.07 23.07 -17.19
N SER A 557 -34.13 22.33 -17.52
CA SER A 557 -35.52 22.81 -17.52
C SER A 557 -36.40 21.90 -16.67
N ALA A 558 -37.42 22.46 -16.05
CA ALA A 558 -38.30 21.74 -15.13
C ALA A 558 -39.22 20.69 -15.79
N GLY A 559 -39.28 20.63 -17.12
CA GLY A 559 -40.17 19.75 -17.87
C GLY A 559 -41.65 20.16 -17.85
N ASP A 560 -42.04 21.07 -16.95
CA ASP A 560 -43.36 21.68 -16.90
C ASP A 560 -43.42 23.01 -17.71
N SER A 561 -44.63 23.53 -17.93
CA SER A 561 -44.87 24.78 -18.69
C SER A 561 -44.90 26.04 -17.80
N TYR A 562 -44.59 25.93 -16.51
CA TYR A 562 -44.76 27.00 -15.54
C TYR A 562 -43.57 27.94 -15.46
N TRP A 563 -43.90 29.22 -15.30
CA TRP A 563 -42.95 30.32 -15.21
C TRP A 563 -42.58 30.55 -13.75
N LEU A 564 -41.55 31.36 -13.49
CA LEU A 564 -41.17 31.72 -12.14
C LEU A 564 -42.36 32.41 -11.46
N ALA A 565 -42.86 31.83 -10.37
CA ALA A 565 -44.02 32.36 -9.68
C ALA A 565 -43.73 33.75 -9.07
N PRO A 566 -44.76 34.58 -8.84
CA PRO A 566 -44.64 35.74 -7.97
C PRO A 566 -44.16 35.34 -6.56
N VAL A 567 -43.76 36.31 -5.75
CA VAL A 567 -43.35 36.05 -4.37
C VAL A 567 -44.55 35.52 -3.56
N ASP A 568 -44.34 34.54 -2.69
CA ASP A 568 -45.38 34.03 -1.80
C ASP A 568 -46.02 35.17 -0.97
N GLY A 569 -47.33 35.07 -0.75
CA GLY A 569 -48.16 36.12 -0.15
C GLY A 569 -48.68 37.17 -1.14
N THR A 570 -48.27 37.14 -2.42
CA THR A 570 -48.79 38.05 -3.44
C THR A 570 -50.26 37.74 -3.73
N LEU A 571 -51.12 38.75 -3.61
CA LEU A 571 -52.52 38.68 -4.04
C LEU A 571 -52.63 39.11 -5.50
N VAL A 572 -53.14 38.24 -6.35
CA VAL A 572 -53.29 38.48 -7.79
C VAL A 572 -54.70 38.16 -8.25
N LYS A 573 -55.16 38.83 -9.31
CA LYS A 573 -56.35 38.44 -10.07
C LYS A 573 -56.13 38.69 -11.56
N SER A 574 -56.89 38.00 -12.39
CA SER A 574 -56.88 38.27 -13.83
C SER A 574 -57.63 39.57 -14.15
N SER A 575 -57.27 40.22 -15.25
CA SER A 575 -58.07 41.29 -15.85
C SER A 575 -59.41 40.80 -16.42
N SER A 576 -59.55 39.50 -16.69
CA SER A 576 -60.74 38.87 -17.28
C SER A 576 -61.54 37.97 -16.32
N ASP A 577 -61.08 37.81 -15.08
CA ASP A 577 -61.78 37.02 -14.06
C ASP A 577 -61.77 37.75 -12.70
N SER A 578 -62.87 37.58 -11.95
CA SER A 578 -63.06 38.12 -10.61
C SER A 578 -62.39 37.29 -9.50
N THR A 579 -62.02 36.04 -9.78
CA THR A 579 -61.36 35.16 -8.79
C THR A 579 -60.04 35.77 -8.30
N VAL A 580 -59.92 35.89 -6.97
CA VAL A 580 -58.70 36.36 -6.30
C VAL A 580 -57.87 35.14 -5.91
N TYR A 581 -56.58 35.18 -6.22
CA TYR A 581 -55.62 34.16 -5.85
C TYR A 581 -54.59 34.73 -4.89
N VAL A 582 -54.13 33.91 -3.95
CA VAL A 582 -52.87 34.13 -3.23
C VAL A 582 -51.80 33.20 -3.79
N ILE A 583 -50.58 33.69 -3.92
CA ILE A 583 -49.43 32.84 -4.22
C ILE A 583 -48.91 32.22 -2.92
N GLU A 584 -48.92 30.90 -2.83
CA GLU A 584 -48.33 30.15 -1.71
C GLU A 584 -47.64 28.91 -2.26
N ASN A 585 -46.41 28.66 -1.79
CA ASN A 585 -45.57 27.57 -2.27
C ASN A 585 -45.44 27.61 -3.81
N GLU A 586 -45.29 28.82 -4.37
CA GLU A 586 -45.15 29.06 -5.83
C GLU A 586 -46.36 28.66 -6.68
N THR A 587 -47.52 28.41 -6.05
CA THR A 587 -48.77 28.10 -6.74
C THR A 587 -49.81 29.19 -6.54
N LYS A 588 -50.65 29.46 -7.56
CA LYS A 588 -51.84 30.30 -7.42
C LYS A 588 -52.96 29.50 -6.77
N ARG A 589 -53.40 29.91 -5.58
CA ARG A 589 -54.48 29.27 -4.83
C ARG A 589 -55.68 30.19 -4.79
N ALA A 590 -56.80 29.75 -5.35
CA ALA A 590 -58.04 30.54 -5.35
C ALA A 590 -58.52 30.76 -3.91
N LEU A 591 -58.91 31.99 -3.58
CA LEU A 591 -59.43 32.37 -2.27
C LEU A 591 -60.95 32.51 -2.32
N SER A 592 -61.64 31.87 -1.37
CA SER A 592 -63.01 32.28 -1.05
C SER A 592 -63.02 33.66 -0.40
N TYR A 593 -64.17 34.34 -0.44
CA TYR A 593 -64.34 35.61 0.27
C TYR A 593 -64.14 35.44 1.80
N ALA A 594 -64.62 34.34 2.38
CA ALA A 594 -64.43 34.05 3.80
C ALA A 594 -62.96 33.89 4.16
N ALA A 595 -62.20 33.12 3.37
CA ALA A 595 -60.76 32.94 3.55
C ALA A 595 -59.98 34.26 3.38
N PHE A 596 -60.38 35.09 2.41
CA PHE A 596 -59.77 36.40 2.18
C PHE A 596 -59.91 37.33 3.41
N ILE A 597 -61.10 37.42 3.99
CA ILE A 597 -61.37 38.22 5.19
C ILE A 597 -60.69 37.63 6.42
N ALA A 598 -60.78 36.31 6.62
CA ALA A 598 -60.18 35.62 7.77
C ALA A 598 -58.66 35.80 7.84
N ARG A 599 -57.99 35.93 6.68
CA ARG A 599 -56.55 36.18 6.59
C ARG A 599 -56.16 37.66 6.64
N GLY A 600 -57.14 38.55 6.83
CA GLY A 600 -56.89 39.99 6.97
C GLY A 600 -56.38 40.65 5.68
N TYR A 601 -56.63 40.04 4.51
CA TYR A 601 -56.20 40.60 3.24
C TYR A 601 -56.98 41.85 2.87
N LYS A 602 -56.33 42.75 2.14
CA LYS A 602 -56.90 44.03 1.71
C LYS A 602 -57.03 44.07 0.20
N PHE A 603 -58.19 44.50 -0.30
CA PHE A 603 -58.44 44.62 -1.74
C PHE A 603 -57.43 45.56 -2.44
N SER A 604 -56.93 46.58 -1.74
CA SER A 604 -55.89 47.50 -2.24
C SER A 604 -54.56 46.80 -2.58
N ASN A 605 -54.32 45.62 -2.03
CA ASN A 605 -53.08 44.87 -2.22
C ASN A 605 -53.14 43.91 -3.42
N ILE A 606 -54.33 43.72 -4.00
CA ILE A 606 -54.53 42.82 -5.15
C ILE A 606 -53.87 43.45 -6.39
N LYS A 607 -53.04 42.67 -7.07
CA LYS A 607 -52.44 43.03 -8.35
C LYS A 607 -53.26 42.44 -9.49
N VAL A 608 -53.69 43.29 -10.43
CA VAL A 608 -54.41 42.85 -11.62
C VAL A 608 -53.39 42.53 -12.69
N LEU A 609 -53.37 41.27 -13.16
CA LEU A 609 -52.46 40.77 -14.18
C LEU A 609 -53.23 40.39 -15.46
N PRO A 610 -52.61 40.48 -16.64
CA PRO A 610 -53.18 39.90 -17.86
C PRO A 610 -53.43 38.40 -17.70
N GLN A 611 -54.47 37.87 -18.35
CA GLN A 611 -54.79 36.43 -18.27
C GLN A 611 -53.60 35.54 -18.66
N ALA A 612 -52.84 35.92 -19.69
CA ALA A 612 -51.65 35.19 -20.12
C ALA A 612 -50.56 35.08 -19.02
N GLU A 613 -50.40 36.09 -18.16
CA GLU A 613 -49.49 36.01 -17.02
C GLU A 613 -50.06 35.15 -15.88
N MET A 614 -51.38 35.11 -15.74
CA MET A 614 -52.03 34.23 -14.78
C MET A 614 -51.90 32.76 -15.19
N ASP A 615 -52.02 32.44 -16.48
CA ASP A 615 -52.04 31.06 -17.00
C ASP A 615 -50.71 30.32 -16.80
N VAL A 616 -49.59 31.05 -16.75
CA VAL A 616 -48.25 30.47 -16.57
C VAL A 616 -47.86 30.25 -15.12
N ILE A 617 -48.68 30.68 -14.15
CA ILE A 617 -48.47 30.41 -12.73
C ILE A 617 -49.10 29.05 -12.39
N ALA A 618 -48.31 28.16 -11.77
CA ALA A 618 -48.74 26.82 -11.40
C ALA A 618 -50.02 26.84 -10.56
N PRO A 619 -51.06 26.04 -10.87
CA PRO A 619 -52.28 25.98 -10.08
C PRO A 619 -52.04 25.27 -8.75
N GLY A 620 -52.65 25.77 -7.68
CA GLY A 620 -52.63 25.14 -6.35
C GLY A 620 -54.04 24.89 -5.82
N THR A 621 -54.14 24.07 -4.78
CA THR A 621 -55.43 23.73 -4.15
C THR A 621 -56.12 24.99 -3.62
N PRO A 622 -57.41 25.22 -3.92
CA PRO A 622 -58.17 26.36 -3.39
C PRO A 622 -58.15 26.43 -1.86
N ILE A 623 -58.36 27.64 -1.34
CA ILE A 623 -58.46 27.94 0.09
C ILE A 623 -59.87 28.43 0.33
N LEU A 624 -60.69 27.54 0.90
CA LEU A 624 -62.12 27.73 1.10
C LEU A 624 -62.43 28.48 2.40
#